data_AF-A0A9W8K4S4-F1
#
_entry.id   AF-A0A9W8K4S4-F1
#
_cell.length_a   1.000
_cell.length_b   1.000
_cell.length_c   1.000
_cell.angle_alpha   90.00
_cell.angle_beta   90.00
_cell.angle_gamma   90.00
#
_symmetry.space_group_name_H-M   'P 1'
#
loop_
_entity.id
_entity.type
_entity.pdbx_description
1 polymer ?
#
loop_
_entity_poly.entity_id
_entity_poly.type
_entity_poly.pdbx_seq_one_letter_code
_entity_poly.pdbx_strand_id
1 'polypeptide(L)'
;MSYLQQSFNPVYASSTLPSAEIGENSMLIGGPSVYLSPNESWPICGTCSKPLVPLIQLNVSSQSTPEDFRARLPSVLPPGEALTTMLQLFVCRTGAGDAECYTHSLLYSTSTCSWVLRVADVMRTPRDKHETPALLFLPSRLVETWAPGKEETLHEELMWDQDDSEEFYAEHEPAPGLKMLGHSVRGKFHCADDGCPRPGAHAFPEWRDLFQIGGRFDFEDKDEEDEEALEMMASLGNTFIEQCVEHPDVVRLTMSGGW
;
A
#
# COMPACT_ATOMS: atom_id res chain seq x y z
N MET A 1 24.20 -14.26 -0.21
CA MET A 1 24.16 -13.52 1.07
C MET A 1 22.77 -12.93 1.17
N SER A 2 21.87 -13.49 1.98
CA SER A 2 20.58 -12.86 2.24
C SER A 2 20.81 -11.73 3.23
N TYR A 3 20.71 -10.48 2.77
CA TYR A 3 20.58 -9.38 3.71
C TYR A 3 19.26 -9.57 4.44
N LEU A 4 19.30 -9.72 5.76
CA LEU A 4 18.09 -9.70 6.59
C LEU A 4 17.39 -8.36 6.30
N GLN A 5 16.23 -8.44 5.64
CA GLN A 5 15.43 -7.28 5.30
C GLN A 5 14.72 -6.82 6.56
N GLN A 6 15.13 -5.67 7.09
CA GLN A 6 14.44 -5.05 8.21
C GLN A 6 13.12 -4.45 7.72
N SER A 7 12.00 -4.90 8.29
CA SER A 7 10.69 -4.27 8.11
C SER A 7 10.63 -2.97 8.93
N PHE A 8 9.70 -2.08 8.56
CA PHE A 8 9.44 -0.84 9.30
C PHE A 8 7.95 -0.65 9.58
N ASN A 9 7.64 -0.31 10.82
CA ASN A 9 6.30 0.03 11.28
C ASN A 9 6.09 1.55 11.27
N PRO A 10 4.88 2.02 10.94
CA PRO A 10 4.59 3.44 10.85
C PRO A 10 4.42 4.02 12.25
N VAL A 11 4.98 5.19 12.50
CA VAL A 11 4.69 6.01 13.68
C VAL A 11 3.85 7.19 13.22
N TYR A 12 2.57 7.15 13.62
CA TYR A 12 1.59 8.15 13.21
C TYR A 12 1.76 9.47 13.98
N ALA A 13 1.49 10.59 13.30
CA ALA A 13 1.34 11.88 13.96
C ALA A 13 0.19 11.84 14.99
N SER A 14 0.36 12.53 16.11
CA SER A 14 -0.74 12.82 17.04
C SER A 14 -1.86 13.55 16.28
N SER A 15 -3.11 13.16 16.51
CA SER A 15 -4.27 13.56 15.70
C SER A 15 -4.43 15.08 15.50
N THR A 16 -4.97 15.44 14.32
CA THR A 16 -5.34 16.78 13.80
C THR A 16 -4.31 17.52 12.96
N LEU A 17 -4.12 17.06 11.71
CA LEU A 17 -3.73 17.95 10.62
C LEU A 17 -4.81 17.90 9.53
N PRO A 18 -5.69 18.93 9.43
CA PRO A 18 -6.70 19.02 8.37
C PRO A 18 -6.08 19.25 6.97
N SER A 19 -4.75 19.35 6.87
CA SER A 19 -4.00 19.56 5.64
C SER A 19 -2.59 18.99 5.81
N ALA A 20 -2.46 17.68 6.07
CA ALA A 20 -1.15 17.04 6.07
C ALA A 20 -0.60 17.01 4.62
N GLU A 21 0.21 18.00 4.27
CA GLU A 21 0.97 17.98 3.04
C GLU A 21 2.16 17.02 3.21
N ILE A 22 2.29 16.08 2.28
CA ILE A 22 3.38 15.10 2.23
C ILE A 22 4.71 15.71 1.74
N GLY A 23 4.76 17.03 1.58
CA GLY A 23 5.95 17.73 1.07
C GLY A 23 7.22 17.35 1.82
N GLU A 24 7.17 17.34 3.16
CA GLU A 24 8.29 16.97 4.04
C GLU A 24 8.07 15.60 4.72
N ASN A 25 6.81 15.19 4.90
CA ASN A 25 6.46 13.95 5.58
C ASN A 25 6.69 12.72 4.71
N SER A 26 6.86 11.56 5.36
CA SER A 26 7.11 10.32 4.65
C SER A 26 5.87 9.83 3.90
N MET A 27 4.70 9.83 4.54
CA MET A 27 3.53 9.15 3.99
C MET A 27 2.21 9.68 4.55
N LEU A 28 1.14 9.55 3.75
CA LEU A 28 -0.25 9.72 4.16
C LEU A 28 -1.03 8.46 3.80
N ILE A 29 -1.83 8.01 4.76
CA ILE A 29 -2.87 7.01 4.56
C ILE A 29 -4.21 7.74 4.48
N GLY A 30 -5.01 7.39 3.47
CA GLY A 30 -6.33 7.96 3.28
C GLY A 30 -6.33 9.48 3.04
N GLY A 31 -7.45 10.11 3.40
CA GLY A 31 -7.66 11.55 3.30
C GLY A 31 -7.90 12.05 1.87
N PRO A 32 -8.38 13.30 1.73
CA PRO A 32 -8.62 13.91 0.41
C PRO A 32 -7.34 14.46 -0.24
N SER A 33 -6.24 14.53 0.50
CA SER A 33 -5.02 15.25 0.14
C SER A 33 -4.06 14.43 -0.75
N VAL A 34 -4.52 14.04 -1.94
CA VAL A 34 -3.71 13.32 -2.93
C VAL A 34 -3.18 14.27 -4.02
N TYR A 35 -1.99 13.98 -4.55
CA TYR A 35 -1.46 14.64 -5.73
C TYR A 35 -2.05 14.01 -7.00
N LEU A 36 -2.58 14.85 -7.87
CA LEU A 36 -2.83 14.54 -9.28
C LEU A 36 -2.18 15.66 -10.10
N SER A 37 -1.61 15.34 -11.26
CA SER A 37 -1.05 16.36 -12.15
C SER A 37 -2.17 17.32 -12.63
N PRO A 38 -1.91 18.58 -13.01
CA PRO A 38 -2.97 19.56 -13.31
C PRO A 38 -4.01 19.12 -14.35
N ASN A 39 -3.61 18.29 -15.32
CA ASN A 39 -4.50 17.76 -16.37
C ASN A 39 -4.83 16.28 -16.18
N GLU A 40 -4.50 15.72 -15.02
CA GLU A 40 -4.79 14.33 -14.71
C GLU A 40 -6.23 14.18 -14.22
N SER A 41 -6.98 13.31 -14.89
CA SER A 41 -8.32 12.92 -14.46
C SER A 41 -8.27 12.12 -13.16
N TRP A 42 -9.27 12.28 -12.31
CA TRP A 42 -9.43 11.45 -11.12
C TRP A 42 -9.54 9.95 -11.51
N PRO A 43 -8.82 9.04 -10.84
CA PRO A 43 -8.81 7.64 -11.22
C PRO A 43 -10.16 6.98 -10.95
N ILE A 44 -10.63 6.17 -11.90
CA ILE A 44 -11.96 5.54 -11.89
C ILE A 44 -11.81 4.01 -11.76
N CYS A 45 -12.72 3.39 -11.00
CA CYS A 45 -12.79 1.94 -10.88
C CYS A 45 -13.17 1.30 -12.21
N GLY A 46 -12.34 0.38 -12.71
CA GLY A 46 -12.62 -0.37 -13.94
C GLY A 46 -13.85 -1.27 -13.87
N THR A 47 -14.31 -1.60 -12.66
CA THR A 47 -15.44 -2.52 -12.41
C THR A 47 -16.78 -1.78 -12.30
N CYS A 48 -16.87 -0.74 -11.46
CA CYS A 48 -18.13 -0.04 -11.20
C CYS A 48 -18.20 1.39 -11.75
N SER A 49 -17.13 1.87 -12.41
CA SER A 49 -17.03 3.23 -12.95
C SER A 49 -17.16 4.37 -11.93
N LYS A 50 -17.09 4.08 -10.62
CA LYS A 50 -17.06 5.10 -9.57
C LYS A 50 -15.64 5.61 -9.33
N PRO A 51 -15.46 6.85 -8.83
CA PRO A 51 -14.15 7.35 -8.45
C PRO A 51 -13.46 6.48 -7.39
N LEU A 52 -12.18 6.21 -7.56
CA LEU A 52 -11.36 5.52 -6.56
C LEU A 52 -11.01 6.48 -5.41
N VAL A 53 -10.82 5.95 -4.21
CA VAL A 53 -10.32 6.73 -3.07
C VAL A 53 -8.83 6.49 -2.87
N PRO A 54 -8.04 7.52 -2.52
CA PRO A 54 -6.64 7.32 -2.15
C PRO A 54 -6.54 6.50 -0.85
N LEU A 55 -5.65 5.52 -0.86
CA LEU A 55 -5.32 4.69 0.30
C LEU A 55 -3.91 4.97 0.80
N ILE A 56 -2.91 5.03 -0.09
CA ILE A 56 -1.51 5.33 0.24
C ILE A 56 -1.02 6.46 -0.66
N GLN A 57 -0.31 7.41 -0.08
CA GLN A 57 0.57 8.34 -0.78
C GLN A 57 1.89 8.44 -0.01
N LEU A 58 2.98 7.96 -0.60
CA LEU A 58 4.32 7.98 -0.01
C LEU A 58 5.22 8.93 -0.78
N ASN A 59 5.87 9.85 -0.08
CA ASN A 59 6.99 10.62 -0.61
C ASN A 59 8.26 9.77 -0.55
N VAL A 60 8.58 9.14 -1.67
CA VAL A 60 9.79 8.34 -1.81
C VAL A 60 11.04 9.22 -1.63
N SER A 61 10.98 10.48 -2.06
CA SER A 61 12.10 11.41 -1.99
C SER A 61 12.32 12.02 -0.59
N SER A 62 11.40 11.82 0.37
CA SER A 62 11.51 12.39 1.72
C SER A 62 12.68 11.76 2.50
N GLN A 63 13.36 12.57 3.30
CA GLN A 63 14.36 12.08 4.26
C GLN A 63 13.72 11.30 5.42
N SER A 64 12.44 11.51 5.68
CA SER A 64 11.67 10.74 6.66
C SER A 64 11.29 9.35 6.17
N THR A 65 11.47 9.06 4.87
CA THR A 65 11.31 7.70 4.31
C THR A 65 12.61 6.91 4.52
N PRO A 66 12.56 5.70 5.13
CA PRO A 66 13.74 4.89 5.44
C PRO A 66 14.72 4.78 4.28
N GLU A 67 16.02 4.96 4.59
CA GLU A 67 17.09 4.91 3.59
C GLU A 67 17.12 3.57 2.86
N ASP A 68 16.93 2.46 3.56
CA ASP A 68 16.88 1.11 2.99
C ASP A 68 15.77 0.96 1.94
N PHE A 69 14.63 1.63 2.14
CA PHE A 69 13.55 1.65 1.17
C PHE A 69 13.91 2.52 -0.05
N ARG A 70 14.46 3.71 0.19
CA ARG A 70 14.87 4.64 -0.88
C ARG A 70 15.98 4.05 -1.74
N ALA A 71 16.93 3.33 -1.14
CA ALA A 71 18.02 2.66 -1.84
C ALA A 71 17.56 1.51 -2.74
N ARG A 72 16.40 0.92 -2.44
CA ARG A 72 15.81 -0.12 -3.29
C ARG A 72 15.25 0.50 -4.55
N LEU A 73 14.48 1.58 -4.44
CA LEU A 73 13.88 2.20 -5.60
C LEU A 73 14.96 2.74 -6.56
N PRO A 74 14.85 2.43 -7.87
CA PRO A 74 15.83 2.86 -8.87
C PRO A 74 15.96 4.37 -8.75
N SER A 75 17.19 4.88 -8.83
CA SER A 75 17.57 6.27 -8.54
C SER A 75 16.44 7.27 -8.78
N VAL A 76 15.62 7.43 -7.75
CA VAL A 76 14.68 8.52 -7.63
C VAL A 76 15.58 9.73 -7.65
N LEU A 77 15.44 10.54 -8.70
CA LEU A 77 16.39 11.59 -9.08
C LEU A 77 17.09 12.18 -7.84
N PRO A 78 18.43 12.28 -7.84
CA PRO A 78 19.16 12.74 -6.66
C PRO A 78 18.52 14.03 -6.13
N PRO A 79 18.35 14.17 -4.79
CA PRO A 79 17.67 15.31 -4.22
C PRO A 79 18.39 16.59 -4.63
N GLY A 80 17.83 17.29 -5.62
CA GLY A 80 18.55 18.34 -6.32
C GLY A 80 17.93 18.63 -7.69
N GLU A 81 16.67 19.08 -7.68
CA GLU A 81 16.00 20.03 -8.59
C GLU A 81 14.50 19.72 -8.68
N ALA A 82 13.72 20.40 -7.82
CA ALA A 82 12.27 20.64 -7.86
C ALA A 82 11.27 19.45 -8.00
N LEU A 83 11.72 18.21 -8.15
CA LEU A 83 10.89 17.02 -8.32
C LEU A 83 10.82 16.19 -7.04
N THR A 84 9.61 15.84 -6.62
CA THR A 84 9.33 14.91 -5.52
C THR A 84 8.65 13.68 -6.10
N THR A 85 9.20 12.49 -5.90
CA THR A 85 8.57 11.25 -6.41
C THR A 85 7.63 10.66 -5.37
N MET A 86 6.41 10.35 -5.82
CA MET A 86 5.35 9.79 -5.00
C MET A 86 5.00 8.37 -5.46
N LEU A 87 4.85 7.44 -4.52
CA LEU A 87 4.15 6.17 -4.75
C LEU A 87 2.71 6.33 -4.25
N GLN A 88 1.73 6.00 -5.09
CA GLN A 88 0.31 6.21 -4.78
C GLN A 88 -0.51 4.95 -5.06
N LEU A 89 -1.39 4.61 -4.13
CA LEU A 89 -2.39 3.55 -4.29
C LEU A 89 -3.79 4.14 -4.11
N PHE A 90 -4.65 3.90 -5.09
CA PHE A 90 -6.08 4.21 -5.07
C PHE A 90 -6.88 2.92 -5.12
N VAL A 91 -7.98 2.84 -4.35
CA VAL A 91 -8.81 1.63 -4.23
C VAL A 91 -10.29 1.96 -4.35
N CYS A 92 -11.08 0.98 -4.80
CA CYS A 92 -12.51 1.14 -4.93
C CYS A 92 -13.20 0.85 -3.60
N ARG A 93 -13.73 1.89 -2.95
CA ARG A 93 -14.50 1.76 -1.70
C ARG A 93 -15.93 1.26 -1.92
N THR A 94 -16.43 1.23 -3.16
CA THR A 94 -17.85 0.91 -3.35
C THR A 94 -18.08 -0.59 -3.47
N GLY A 95 -18.80 -1.12 -2.50
CA GLY A 95 -19.53 -2.38 -2.54
C GLY A 95 -20.75 -2.22 -1.63
N ALA A 96 -21.95 -2.52 -2.12
CA ALA A 96 -23.10 -2.75 -1.25
C ALA A 96 -23.37 -4.25 -1.34
N GLY A 97 -23.20 -4.98 -0.24
CA GLY A 97 -23.33 -6.44 -0.17
C GLY A 97 -22.04 -7.22 -0.47
N ASP A 98 -22.19 -8.50 -0.82
CA ASP A 98 -21.16 -9.57 -0.80
C ASP A 98 -19.97 -9.43 -1.79
N ALA A 99 -19.80 -8.30 -2.46
CA ALA A 99 -18.72 -8.12 -3.45
C ALA A 99 -18.18 -6.68 -3.44
N GLU A 100 -17.31 -6.38 -2.49
CA GLU A 100 -16.46 -5.20 -2.53
C GLU A 100 -15.57 -5.27 -3.77
N CYS A 101 -15.67 -4.27 -4.66
CA CYS A 101 -14.99 -4.29 -5.96
C CYS A 101 -13.48 -4.50 -5.82
N TYR A 102 -12.87 -3.88 -4.80
CA TYR A 102 -11.45 -4.00 -4.49
C TYR A 102 -11.09 -5.43 -4.09
N THR A 103 -11.80 -5.98 -3.11
CA THR A 103 -11.59 -7.33 -2.58
C THR A 103 -11.78 -8.40 -3.66
N HIS A 104 -12.85 -8.29 -4.43
CA HIS A 104 -13.13 -9.21 -5.54
C HIS A 104 -12.04 -9.15 -6.62
N SER A 105 -11.60 -7.93 -6.99
CA SER A 105 -10.58 -7.76 -8.03
C SER A 105 -9.23 -8.35 -7.64
N LEU A 106 -8.88 -8.28 -6.35
CA LEU A 106 -7.66 -8.90 -5.80
C LEU A 106 -7.75 -10.42 -5.74
N LEU A 107 -8.89 -10.97 -5.31
CA LEU A 107 -9.06 -12.42 -5.13
C LEU A 107 -9.18 -13.20 -6.44
N TYR A 108 -9.90 -12.66 -7.42
CA TYR A 108 -10.35 -13.42 -8.60
C TYR A 108 -9.63 -13.04 -9.90
N SER A 109 -8.53 -12.27 -9.83
CA SER A 109 -7.74 -11.83 -10.99
C SER A 109 -8.63 -11.38 -12.17
N THR A 110 -9.50 -10.39 -11.91
CA THR A 110 -10.49 -9.92 -12.89
C THR A 110 -9.83 -9.14 -14.03
N SER A 111 -10.43 -9.17 -15.22
CA SER A 111 -9.96 -8.37 -16.37
C SER A 111 -10.04 -6.85 -16.17
N THR A 112 -10.75 -6.41 -15.13
CA THR A 112 -10.86 -5.01 -14.72
C THR A 112 -10.22 -4.83 -13.35
N CYS A 113 -9.38 -3.80 -13.20
CA CYS A 113 -8.76 -3.46 -11.92
C CYS A 113 -9.67 -2.49 -11.14
N SER A 114 -9.96 -2.84 -9.89
CA SER A 114 -10.68 -1.97 -8.94
C SER A 114 -9.73 -1.13 -8.07
N TRP A 115 -8.49 -0.98 -8.51
CA TRP A 115 -7.43 -0.21 -7.87
C TRP A 115 -6.48 0.38 -8.93
N VAL A 116 -5.73 1.41 -8.55
CA VAL A 116 -4.66 2.02 -9.35
C VAL A 116 -3.44 2.21 -8.45
N LEU A 117 -2.34 1.53 -8.78
CA LEU A 117 -1.03 1.72 -8.16
C LEU A 117 -0.11 2.42 -9.16
N ARG A 118 0.56 3.48 -8.74
CA ARG A 118 1.45 4.23 -9.63
C ARG A 118 2.59 4.92 -8.91
N VAL A 119 3.63 5.24 -9.69
CA VAL A 119 4.69 6.18 -9.32
C VAL A 119 4.45 7.48 -10.09
N ALA A 120 4.53 8.63 -9.41
CA ALA A 120 4.30 9.93 -10.00
C ALA A 120 5.39 10.93 -9.58
N ASP A 121 5.96 11.63 -10.55
CA ASP A 121 6.88 12.73 -10.29
C ASP A 121 6.12 14.04 -10.12
N VAL A 122 6.34 14.70 -8.99
CA VAL A 122 5.63 15.90 -8.56
C VAL A 122 6.54 17.10 -8.67
N MET A 123 6.20 18.04 -9.55
CA MET A 123 6.80 19.37 -9.53
C MET A 123 6.30 20.14 -8.30
N ARG A 124 7.21 20.76 -7.54
CA ARG A 124 6.90 21.61 -6.37
C ARG A 124 6.15 22.93 -6.71
N THR A 125 5.54 23.02 -7.88
CA THR A 125 4.71 24.18 -8.25
C THR A 125 3.43 24.21 -7.40
N PRO A 126 2.85 25.40 -7.14
CA PRO A 126 1.56 25.51 -6.45
C PRO A 126 0.54 24.61 -7.13
N ARG A 127 -0.12 23.74 -6.35
CA ARG A 127 -1.16 22.86 -6.88
C ARG A 127 -2.35 23.70 -7.33
N ASP A 128 -2.79 23.49 -8.56
CA ASP A 128 -4.19 23.73 -8.88
C ASP A 128 -5.01 22.75 -8.05
N LYS A 129 -6.01 23.29 -7.33
CA LYS A 129 -6.93 22.45 -6.56
C LYS A 129 -7.76 21.66 -7.55
N HIS A 130 -7.51 20.36 -7.63
CA HIS A 130 -8.45 19.44 -8.25
C HIS A 130 -9.78 19.50 -7.50
N GLU A 131 -10.88 19.49 -8.24
CA GLU A 131 -12.20 19.28 -7.63
C GLU A 131 -12.22 17.84 -7.09
N THR A 132 -11.96 17.71 -5.79
CA THR A 132 -12.10 16.45 -5.08
C THR A 132 -13.54 15.98 -5.24
N PRO A 133 -13.80 14.78 -5.80
CA PRO A 133 -15.16 14.30 -5.95
C PRO A 133 -15.80 14.15 -4.56
N ALA A 134 -17.11 14.33 -4.46
CA ALA A 134 -17.85 14.14 -3.21
C ALA A 134 -17.84 12.65 -2.81
N LEU A 135 -16.75 12.23 -2.15
CA LEU A 135 -16.48 10.87 -1.72
C LEU A 135 -16.37 10.82 -0.21
N LEU A 136 -16.77 9.68 0.35
CA LEU A 136 -16.36 9.32 1.70
C LEU A 136 -14.90 8.83 1.62
N PHE A 137 -13.96 9.72 1.90
CA PHE A 137 -12.54 9.37 2.01
C PHE A 137 -12.30 8.48 3.22
N LEU A 138 -11.24 7.68 3.16
CA LEU A 138 -10.70 7.06 4.37
C LEU A 138 -10.17 8.16 5.30
N PRO A 139 -10.19 7.95 6.63
CA PRO A 139 -9.61 8.88 7.58
C PRO A 139 -8.15 9.18 7.22
N SER A 140 -7.78 10.45 7.26
CA SER A 140 -6.40 10.88 6.99
C SER A 140 -5.51 10.50 8.17
N ARG A 141 -4.39 9.82 7.90
CA ARG A 141 -3.34 9.52 8.89
C ARG A 141 -1.97 9.84 8.30
N LEU A 142 -1.21 10.69 8.98
CA LEU A 142 0.14 11.07 8.57
C LEU A 142 1.17 10.17 9.26
N VAL A 143 2.10 9.61 8.50
CA VAL A 143 3.25 8.88 9.04
C VAL A 143 4.43 9.85 9.12
N GLU A 144 4.79 10.24 10.35
CA GLU A 144 5.89 11.17 10.60
C GLU A 144 7.22 10.45 10.54
N THR A 145 7.31 9.29 11.19
CA THR A 145 8.53 8.50 11.31
C THR A 145 8.24 7.01 11.15
N TRP A 146 9.32 6.23 11.01
CA TRP A 146 9.26 4.78 10.85
C TRP A 146 10.12 4.14 11.93
N ALA A 147 9.55 3.18 12.66
CA ALA A 147 10.24 2.38 13.65
C ALA A 147 10.65 1.03 13.06
N PRO A 148 11.75 0.41 13.52
CA PRO A 148 12.04 -0.99 13.24
C PRO A 148 10.83 -1.89 13.48
N GLY A 149 10.46 -2.68 12.48
CA GLY A 149 9.46 -3.73 12.59
C GLY A 149 10.08 -5.07 13.00
N LYS A 150 9.22 -6.07 13.14
CA LYS A 150 9.60 -7.49 13.34
C LYS A 150 9.19 -8.32 12.12
N GLU A 151 9.71 -9.53 12.04
CA GLU A 151 9.19 -10.53 11.11
C GLU A 151 7.84 -11.06 11.61
N GLU A 152 6.90 -11.26 10.70
CA GLU A 152 5.52 -11.59 11.04
C GLU A 152 5.02 -12.84 10.30
N THR A 153 3.98 -13.47 10.83
CA THR A 153 3.21 -14.51 10.15
C THR A 153 1.89 -13.96 9.62
N LEU A 154 1.13 -14.75 8.87
CA LEU A 154 -0.23 -14.38 8.46
C LEU A 154 -1.17 -14.41 9.67
N HIS A 155 -2.25 -13.62 9.64
CA HIS A 155 -3.28 -13.73 10.65
C HIS A 155 -3.84 -15.16 10.71
N GLU A 156 -4.10 -15.65 11.92
CA GLU A 156 -4.68 -16.96 12.22
C GLU A 156 -5.90 -17.27 11.33
N GLU A 157 -6.75 -16.28 11.08
CA GLU A 157 -7.99 -16.47 10.31
C GLU A 157 -7.76 -16.89 8.85
N LEU A 158 -6.55 -16.70 8.33
CA LEU A 158 -6.13 -17.04 6.96
C LEU A 158 -5.25 -18.30 6.92
N MET A 159 -5.01 -18.90 8.08
CA MET A 159 -4.11 -20.03 8.29
C MET A 159 -4.92 -21.33 8.43
N TRP A 160 -5.87 -21.58 7.52
CA TRP A 160 -6.83 -22.69 7.62
C TRP A 160 -6.18 -24.09 7.72
N ASP A 161 -4.91 -24.25 7.34
CA ASP A 161 -4.19 -25.53 7.32
C ASP A 161 -2.75 -25.46 7.87
N GLN A 162 -2.42 -24.48 8.73
CA GLN A 162 -1.06 -24.35 9.27
C GLN A 162 -0.98 -24.84 10.73
N ASP A 163 -0.17 -25.90 10.95
CA ASP A 163 0.16 -26.49 12.26
C ASP A 163 1.13 -25.59 13.08
N ASP A 164 0.78 -24.31 13.22
CA ASP A 164 1.59 -23.37 13.97
C ASP A 164 1.28 -23.54 15.45
N SER A 165 2.33 -23.65 16.27
CA SER A 165 2.09 -23.58 17.71
C SER A 165 1.57 -22.18 18.06
N GLU A 166 0.70 -22.11 19.07
CA GLU A 166 0.28 -20.83 19.65
C GLU A 166 1.49 -19.95 20.04
N GLU A 167 2.59 -20.60 20.46
CA GLU A 167 3.87 -19.93 20.77
C GLU A 167 4.49 -19.25 19.53
N PHE A 168 4.50 -19.92 18.37
CA PHE A 168 5.00 -19.33 17.13
C PHE A 168 4.14 -18.14 16.70
N TYR A 169 2.81 -18.27 16.79
CA TYR A 169 1.91 -17.17 16.48
C TYR A 169 2.12 -15.98 17.43
N ALA A 170 2.24 -16.21 18.74
CA ALA A 170 2.48 -15.14 19.71
C ALA A 170 3.79 -14.38 19.46
N GLU A 171 4.85 -15.06 19.00
CA GLU A 171 6.12 -14.43 18.65
C GLU A 171 6.01 -13.58 17.36
N HIS A 172 5.32 -14.12 16.35
CA HIS A 172 5.25 -13.54 15.00
C HIS A 172 3.91 -12.88 14.66
N GLU A 173 3.09 -12.58 15.68
CA GLU A 173 1.77 -11.99 15.47
C GLU A 173 1.90 -10.73 14.60
N PRO A 174 1.15 -10.65 13.47
CA PRO A 174 1.22 -9.49 12.60
C PRO A 174 0.70 -8.23 13.30
N ALA A 175 1.50 -7.16 13.26
CA ALA A 175 1.09 -5.86 13.79
C ALA A 175 -0.03 -5.25 12.94
N PRO A 176 -0.92 -4.43 13.51
CA PRO A 176 -1.91 -3.73 12.71
C PRO A 176 -1.27 -2.70 11.76
N GLY A 177 -1.93 -2.45 10.63
CA GLY A 177 -1.66 -1.34 9.72
C GLY A 177 -0.66 -1.64 8.60
N LEU A 178 -0.02 -0.58 8.10
CA LEU A 178 0.85 -0.63 6.93
C LEU A 178 2.33 -0.74 7.34
N LYS A 179 3.02 -1.82 6.94
CA LYS A 179 4.48 -1.94 7.10
C LYS A 179 5.21 -1.66 5.80
N MET A 180 6.34 -1.00 5.90
CA MET A 180 7.28 -0.83 4.79
C MET A 180 8.31 -1.96 4.83
N LEU A 181 8.68 -2.49 3.66
CA LEU A 181 9.55 -3.66 3.51
C LEU A 181 9.08 -4.89 4.29
N GLY A 182 7.78 -5.00 4.58
CA GLY A 182 7.19 -6.11 5.34
C GLY A 182 7.41 -7.46 4.65
N HIS A 183 7.84 -8.45 5.43
CA HIS A 183 8.13 -9.79 4.95
C HIS A 183 7.50 -10.83 5.90
N SER A 184 6.90 -11.86 5.31
CA SER A 184 6.30 -12.98 6.04
C SER A 184 7.38 -14.02 6.34
N VAL A 185 7.47 -14.50 7.59
CA VAL A 185 8.42 -15.57 8.01
C VAL A 185 8.29 -16.81 7.11
N ARG A 186 7.09 -17.07 6.60
CA ARG A 186 6.77 -18.26 5.79
C ARG A 186 6.91 -18.04 4.29
N GLY A 187 7.42 -16.88 3.89
CA GLY A 187 7.40 -16.45 2.51
C GLY A 187 5.99 -16.11 2.06
N LYS A 188 5.81 -16.10 0.73
CA LYS A 188 4.59 -15.61 0.08
C LYS A 188 4.11 -16.60 -0.96
N PHE A 189 2.81 -16.67 -1.11
CA PHE A 189 2.17 -17.32 -2.24
C PHE A 189 1.67 -16.23 -3.19
N HIS A 190 1.99 -16.35 -4.48
CA HIS A 190 1.63 -15.36 -5.48
C HIS A 190 0.34 -15.78 -6.19
N CYS A 191 -0.71 -14.98 -6.05
CA CYS A 191 -1.97 -15.16 -6.78
C CYS A 191 -2.19 -14.10 -7.89
N ALA A 192 -1.16 -13.31 -8.23
CA ALA A 192 -1.27 -12.22 -9.21
C ALA A 192 -0.69 -12.58 -10.58
N ASP A 193 -1.28 -12.02 -11.64
CA ASP A 193 -0.68 -12.00 -12.97
C ASP A 193 0.68 -11.30 -12.92
N ASP A 194 1.63 -11.81 -13.69
CA ASP A 194 3.03 -11.39 -13.58
C ASP A 194 3.23 -9.98 -14.11
N GLY A 195 2.41 -9.48 -15.05
CA GLY A 195 2.38 -8.07 -15.52
C GLY A 195 3.71 -7.48 -16.05
N CYS A 196 4.79 -8.23 -15.94
CA CYS A 196 6.16 -7.86 -16.20
C CYS A 196 6.49 -8.20 -17.66
N PRO A 197 7.00 -7.26 -18.46
CA PRO A 197 7.36 -7.52 -19.84
C PRO A 197 8.50 -8.55 -19.89
N ARG A 198 8.25 -9.72 -20.48
CA ARG A 198 9.24 -10.82 -20.53
C ARG A 198 9.94 -10.88 -21.88
N PRO A 199 11.28 -10.85 -21.92
CA PRO A 199 12.03 -11.38 -23.05
C PRO A 199 12.18 -12.91 -22.88
N GLY A 200 11.14 -13.69 -23.22
CA GLY A 200 11.20 -15.16 -23.30
C GLY A 200 10.38 -15.92 -22.25
N ALA A 201 10.34 -17.25 -22.40
CA ALA A 201 9.26 -18.09 -21.87
C ALA A 201 9.49 -18.78 -20.51
N HIS A 202 10.63 -18.58 -19.81
CA HIS A 202 11.03 -19.56 -18.77
C HIS A 202 11.59 -19.03 -17.44
N ALA A 203 11.66 -17.73 -17.18
CA ALA A 203 12.02 -17.21 -15.87
C ALA A 203 10.90 -16.34 -15.30
N PHE A 204 10.45 -16.67 -14.08
CA PHE A 204 9.61 -15.75 -13.31
C PHE A 204 10.52 -14.63 -12.80
N PRO A 205 10.17 -13.35 -13.03
CA PRO A 205 10.96 -12.25 -12.52
C PRO A 205 10.99 -12.30 -10.99
N GLU A 206 12.12 -11.90 -10.41
CA GLU A 206 12.21 -11.72 -8.97
C GLU A 206 11.40 -10.49 -8.56
N TRP A 207 10.59 -10.64 -7.51
CA TRP A 207 9.78 -9.58 -6.93
C TRP A 207 10.30 -9.26 -5.53
N ARG A 208 10.32 -7.97 -5.22
CA ARG A 208 10.62 -7.49 -3.87
C ARG A 208 9.44 -6.76 -3.27
N ASP A 209 9.36 -6.85 -1.96
CA ASP A 209 8.27 -6.28 -1.19
C ASP A 209 8.57 -4.85 -0.79
N LEU A 210 7.71 -3.93 -1.22
CA LEU A 210 7.77 -2.53 -0.84
C LEU A 210 6.90 -2.26 0.38
N PHE A 211 5.68 -2.78 0.38
CA PHE A 211 4.74 -2.62 1.48
C PHE A 211 4.00 -3.91 1.77
N GLN A 212 3.68 -4.12 3.05
CA GLN A 212 2.68 -5.05 3.53
C GLN A 212 1.55 -4.24 4.14
N ILE A 213 0.38 -4.32 3.52
CA ILE A 213 -0.86 -3.77 4.03
C ILE A 213 -1.48 -4.86 4.91
N GLY A 214 -1.42 -4.67 6.22
CA GLY A 214 -1.94 -5.61 7.20
C GLY A 214 -3.47 -5.62 7.21
N GLY A 215 -4.02 -6.78 7.60
CA GLY A 215 -5.46 -7.05 7.65
C GLY A 215 -6.17 -6.47 8.86
N ARG A 216 -5.56 -5.60 9.67
CA ARG A 216 -6.28 -4.84 10.72
C ARG A 216 -5.65 -3.47 10.87
N PHE A 217 -6.46 -2.43 10.80
CA PHE A 217 -6.07 -1.13 11.30
C PHE A 217 -6.70 -0.97 12.68
N ASP A 218 -6.00 -1.37 13.74
CA ASP A 218 -6.49 -1.13 15.10
C ASP A 218 -6.15 0.32 15.47
N PHE A 219 -7.18 1.14 15.67
CA PHE A 219 -7.03 2.54 16.07
C PHE A 219 -7.90 2.71 17.31
N GLU A 220 -7.31 3.18 18.40
CA GLU A 220 -7.94 3.24 19.72
C GLU A 220 -9.07 4.30 19.81
N ASP A 221 -9.15 5.20 18.82
CA ASP A 221 -10.17 6.26 18.70
C ASP A 221 -10.86 6.20 17.32
N LYS A 222 -11.89 5.36 17.17
CA LYS A 222 -12.69 5.28 15.94
C LYS A 222 -14.15 5.63 16.19
N ASP A 223 -14.70 6.46 15.32
CA ASP A 223 -16.15 6.59 15.14
C ASP A 223 -16.66 5.43 14.25
N GLU A 224 -17.94 5.05 14.37
CA GLU A 224 -18.52 3.90 13.65
C GLU A 224 -18.31 3.94 12.11
N GLU A 225 -18.28 5.14 11.51
CA GLU A 225 -18.03 5.31 10.06
C GLU A 225 -16.56 5.04 9.65
N ASP A 226 -15.61 5.26 10.56
CA ASP A 226 -14.19 4.98 10.36
C ASP A 226 -13.94 3.47 10.41
N GLU A 227 -14.68 2.74 11.26
CA GLU A 227 -14.60 1.28 11.36
C GLU A 227 -15.01 0.60 10.05
N GLU A 228 -16.17 0.92 9.49
CA GLU A 228 -16.67 0.30 8.25
C GLU A 228 -15.72 0.55 7.06
N ALA A 229 -15.10 1.73 7.01
CA ALA A 229 -14.17 2.10 5.95
C ALA A 229 -12.85 1.32 6.02
N LEU A 230 -12.38 1.00 7.23
CA LEU A 230 -11.14 0.29 7.51
C LEU A 230 -11.33 -1.23 7.56
N GLU A 231 -12.54 -1.70 7.90
CA GLU A 231 -12.92 -3.11 7.95
C GLU A 231 -12.87 -3.75 6.55
N MET A 232 -13.20 -2.99 5.50
CA MET A 232 -12.99 -3.39 4.09
C MET A 232 -11.53 -3.73 3.78
N MET A 233 -10.58 -3.01 4.37
CA MET A 233 -9.15 -3.32 4.21
C MET A 233 -8.74 -4.51 5.07
N ALA A 234 -9.50 -4.80 6.13
CA ALA A 234 -9.20 -5.84 7.10
C ALA A 234 -9.52 -7.25 6.58
N SER A 235 -10.60 -7.39 5.79
CA SER A 235 -11.08 -8.67 5.26
C SER A 235 -10.12 -9.35 4.26
N LEU A 236 -9.16 -8.60 3.73
CA LEU A 236 -8.25 -9.04 2.66
C LEU A 236 -6.95 -9.68 3.13
N GLY A 237 -6.71 -9.73 4.45
CA GLY A 237 -5.44 -10.25 4.97
C GLY A 237 -4.23 -9.41 4.58
N ASN A 238 -3.06 -10.05 4.49
CA ASN A 238 -1.83 -9.38 4.07
C ASN A 238 -1.82 -9.19 2.55
N THR A 239 -2.06 -7.94 2.14
CA THR A 239 -1.85 -7.49 0.75
C THR A 239 -0.47 -6.87 0.64
N PHE A 240 0.24 -7.08 -0.46
CA PHE A 240 1.57 -6.56 -0.67
C PHE A 240 1.66 -5.68 -1.91
N ILE A 241 2.37 -4.56 -1.77
CA ILE A 241 2.87 -3.83 -2.92
C ILE A 241 4.25 -4.38 -3.24
N GLU A 242 4.38 -4.95 -4.42
CA GLU A 242 5.61 -5.57 -4.91
C GLU A 242 6.15 -4.80 -6.10
N GLN A 243 7.46 -4.91 -6.31
CA GLN A 243 8.14 -4.33 -7.45
C GLN A 243 9.05 -5.38 -8.10
N CYS A 244 9.05 -5.40 -9.43
CA CYS A 244 9.94 -6.26 -10.18
C CYS A 244 11.39 -5.78 -10.01
N VAL A 245 12.28 -6.69 -9.65
CA VAL A 245 13.72 -6.39 -9.50
C VAL A 245 14.35 -6.04 -10.83
N GLU A 246 13.94 -6.70 -11.92
CA GLU A 246 14.44 -6.49 -13.27
C GLU A 246 13.84 -5.24 -13.95
N HIS A 247 12.58 -4.91 -13.64
CA HIS A 247 11.86 -3.78 -14.20
C HIS A 247 11.32 -2.89 -13.07
N PRO A 248 12.16 -2.01 -12.53
CA PRO A 248 11.78 -1.20 -11.37
C PRO A 248 10.55 -0.30 -11.55
N ASP A 249 10.20 0.06 -12.77
CA ASP A 249 8.98 0.84 -13.04
C ASP A 249 7.70 -0.02 -12.99
N VAL A 250 7.85 -1.35 -12.88
CA VAL A 250 6.75 -2.30 -12.78
C VAL A 250 6.49 -2.61 -11.31
N VAL A 251 5.35 -2.13 -10.84
CA VAL A 251 4.81 -2.40 -9.50
C VAL A 251 3.48 -3.13 -9.62
N ARG A 252 3.19 -3.99 -8.64
CA ARG A 252 1.92 -4.72 -8.58
C ARG A 252 1.40 -4.81 -7.16
N LEU A 253 0.12 -5.13 -7.05
CA LEU A 253 -0.56 -5.44 -5.80
C LEU A 253 -0.85 -6.94 -5.77
N THR A 254 -0.39 -7.63 -4.74
CA THR A 254 -0.58 -9.08 -4.55
C THR A 254 -1.23 -9.33 -3.19
N MET A 255 -1.84 -10.50 -3.01
CA MET A 255 -2.36 -10.95 -1.73
C MET A 255 -1.70 -12.28 -1.40
N SER A 256 -1.30 -12.48 -0.14
CA SER A 256 -0.93 -13.81 0.33
C SER A 256 -2.16 -14.59 0.75
N GLY A 257 -2.24 -15.87 0.39
CA GLY A 257 -3.25 -16.80 0.89
C GLY A 257 -2.75 -18.24 0.89
N GLY A 258 -3.38 -19.09 1.71
CA GLY A 258 -3.35 -20.54 1.55
C GLY A 258 -4.34 -20.99 0.47
N TRP A 259 -4.06 -22.13 -0.17
CA TRP A 259 -5.02 -22.83 -1.04
C TRP A 259 -5.80 -23.84 -0.23
#